data_AF-A0A7V4KDJ1-F1
#
_entry.id   AF-A0A7V4KDJ1-F1
#
_cell.length_a   1.000
_cell.length_b   1.000
_cell.length_c   1.000
_cell.angle_alpha   90.00
_cell.angle_beta   90.00
_cell.angle_gamma   90.00
#
_symmetry.space_group_name_H-M   'P 1'
#
loop_
_entity.id
_entity.type
_entity.pdbx_description
1 polymer ?
#
loop_
_entity_poly.entity_id
_entity_poly.type
_entity_poly.pdbx_seq_one_letter_code
_entity_poly.pdbx_strand_id
1 'polypeptide(L)'
;MERFNILLELVGFTAFFAGLILNIIVSNALLSKVILLLALLGVGAFIRNPYLVVLMTIVLIPSRYFYTPVGKDVIHDLKKYLFNRTMLRSKTYLMLALTGSIFLGFALPSVKNYPVTISIITLVTVLLLWVVDISNMKSFEEKIKRATEKGGDPIEALKYAYKLMNPFTNVEVDEIIKNRIELFKNIQERKTTKE
;
A
#
# COMPACT_ATOMS: atom_id res chain seq x y z
N MET A 1 -18.27 8.17 32.51
CA MET A 1 -17.05 8.45 31.72
C MET A 1 -16.51 7.23 31.00
N GLU A 2 -16.44 6.06 31.64
CA GLU A 2 -15.87 4.84 31.04
C GLU A 2 -16.58 4.36 29.76
N ARG A 3 -17.93 4.30 29.77
CA ARG A 3 -18.73 3.96 28.58
C ARG A 3 -18.55 4.91 27.40
N PHE A 4 -18.33 6.20 27.67
CA PHE A 4 -18.08 7.21 26.62
C PHE A 4 -16.68 7.04 26.01
N ASN A 5 -15.69 6.64 26.82
CA ASN A 5 -14.34 6.35 26.34
C ASN A 5 -14.33 5.12 25.42
N ILE A 6 -15.06 4.06 25.79
CA ILE A 6 -15.22 2.85 24.96
C ILE A 6 -15.86 3.18 23.61
N LEU A 7 -16.89 4.04 23.61
CA LEU A 7 -17.59 4.42 22.38
C LEU A 7 -16.69 5.24 21.45
N LEU A 8 -15.88 6.15 21.99
CA LEU A 8 -14.88 6.90 21.20
C LEU A 8 -13.82 5.97 20.61
N GLU A 9 -13.29 5.03 21.38
CA GLU A 9 -12.30 4.08 20.87
C GLU A 9 -12.88 3.23 19.73
N LEU A 10 -14.16 2.83 19.83
CA LEU A 10 -14.86 2.09 18.79
C LEU A 10 -14.98 2.88 17.46
N VAL A 11 -15.17 4.20 17.54
CA VAL A 11 -15.10 5.09 16.37
C VAL A 11 -13.69 5.11 15.76
N GLY A 12 -12.65 5.13 16.60
CA GLY A 12 -11.26 5.04 16.14
C GLY A 12 -10.95 3.71 15.45
N PHE A 13 -11.40 2.59 16.01
CA PHE A 13 -11.25 1.26 15.41
C PHE A 13 -12.00 1.14 14.09
N THR A 14 -13.23 1.65 14.01
CA THR A 14 -14.01 1.62 12.76
C THR A 14 -13.36 2.49 11.68
N ALA A 15 -12.85 3.67 12.03
CA ALA A 15 -12.06 4.50 11.11
C ALA A 15 -10.81 3.77 10.60
N PHE A 16 -10.11 3.03 11.47
CA PHE A 16 -8.97 2.20 11.09
C PHE A 16 -9.37 1.09 10.11
N PHE A 17 -10.36 0.26 10.44
CA PHE A 17 -10.75 -0.87 9.58
C PHE A 17 -11.33 -0.42 8.24
N ALA A 18 -12.20 0.60 8.26
CA ALA A 18 -12.73 1.19 7.04
C ALA A 18 -11.60 1.78 6.18
N GLY A 19 -10.69 2.54 6.79
CA GLY A 19 -9.52 3.09 6.13
C GLY A 19 -8.63 2.01 5.51
N LEU A 20 -8.36 0.93 6.24
CA LEU A 20 -7.52 -0.18 5.79
C LEU A 20 -8.14 -0.89 4.58
N ILE A 21 -9.42 -1.26 4.67
CA ILE A 21 -10.13 -1.94 3.58
C ILE A 21 -10.19 -1.05 2.33
N LEU A 22 -10.58 0.21 2.49
CA LEU A 22 -10.67 1.14 1.37
C LEU A 22 -9.30 1.43 0.75
N ASN A 23 -8.25 1.59 1.57
CA ASN A 23 -6.89 1.84 1.08
C ASN A 23 -6.34 0.67 0.25
N ILE A 24 -6.72 -0.56 0.59
CA ILE A 24 -6.39 -1.78 -0.14
C ILE A 24 -7.14 -1.87 -1.48
N ILE A 25 -8.44 -1.61 -1.48
CA ILE A 25 -9.31 -1.86 -2.63
C ILE A 25 -9.16 -0.75 -3.69
N VAL A 26 -8.97 0.49 -3.26
CA VAL A 26 -8.97 1.65 -4.17
C VAL A 26 -7.76 1.63 -5.11
N SER A 27 -8.05 1.49 -6.40
CA SER A 27 -7.03 1.49 -7.46
C SER A 27 -6.38 2.86 -7.65
N ASN A 28 -7.14 3.95 -7.50
CA ASN A 28 -6.65 5.32 -7.66
C ASN A 28 -5.64 5.68 -6.55
N ALA A 29 -4.43 6.08 -6.94
CA ALA A 29 -3.36 6.38 -5.99
C ALA A 29 -3.65 7.61 -5.13
N LEU A 30 -4.16 8.69 -5.73
CA LEU A 30 -4.48 9.92 -5.02
C LEU A 30 -5.59 9.70 -3.99
N LEU A 31 -6.68 9.05 -4.41
CA LEU A 31 -7.81 8.76 -3.53
C LEU A 31 -7.38 7.90 -2.33
N SER A 32 -6.50 6.93 -2.55
CA SER A 32 -5.93 6.13 -1.47
C SER A 32 -5.08 6.93 -0.48
N LYS A 33 -4.34 7.96 -0.92
CA LYS A 33 -3.64 8.87 0.01
C LYS A 33 -4.60 9.71 0.84
N VAL A 34 -5.71 10.15 0.24
CA VAL A 34 -6.78 10.85 0.97
C VAL A 34 -7.41 9.94 2.02
N ILE A 35 -7.75 8.71 1.65
CA ILE A 35 -8.29 7.70 2.58
C ILE A 35 -7.31 7.44 3.74
N LEU A 36 -6.03 7.24 3.41
CA LEU A 36 -4.98 7.03 4.40
C LEU A 36 -4.89 8.21 5.38
N LEU A 37 -4.88 9.45 4.87
CA LEU A 37 -4.84 10.65 5.70
C LEU A 37 -6.05 10.73 6.65
N LEU A 38 -7.26 10.55 6.13
CA LEU A 38 -8.49 10.62 6.93
C LEU A 38 -8.51 9.51 8.00
N ALA A 39 -8.08 8.31 7.66
CA ALA A 39 -8.01 7.20 8.59
C ALA A 39 -6.97 7.43 9.71
N LEU A 40 -5.80 7.98 9.40
CA LEU A 40 -4.78 8.33 10.39
C LEU A 40 -5.26 9.42 11.34
N LEU A 41 -5.90 10.47 10.82
CA LEU A 41 -6.48 11.54 11.64
C LEU A 41 -7.63 11.03 12.51
N GLY A 42 -8.50 10.17 11.99
CA GLY A 42 -9.55 9.52 12.77
C GLY A 42 -8.96 8.67 13.91
N VAL A 43 -7.97 7.84 13.61
CA VAL A 43 -7.27 7.04 14.63
C VAL A 43 -6.64 7.94 15.70
N GLY A 44 -5.91 8.99 15.31
CA GLY A 44 -5.29 9.92 16.26
C GLY A 44 -6.30 10.73 17.09
N ALA A 45 -7.45 11.07 16.51
CA ALA A 45 -8.49 11.84 17.18
C ALA A 45 -9.34 11.01 18.15
N PHE A 46 -9.42 9.69 17.99
CA PHE A 46 -10.35 8.86 18.76
C PHE A 46 -9.68 7.85 19.68
N ILE A 47 -8.52 7.28 19.30
CA ILE A 47 -7.81 6.31 20.13
C ILE A 47 -6.90 7.01 21.15
N ARG A 48 -6.83 6.47 22.37
CA ARG A 48 -6.04 7.04 23.47
C ARG A 48 -4.69 6.36 23.66
N ASN A 49 -4.62 5.05 23.45
CA ASN A 49 -3.40 4.30 23.66
C ASN A 49 -2.38 4.59 22.54
N PRO A 50 -1.25 5.27 22.83
CA PRO A 50 -0.29 5.66 21.81
C PRO A 50 0.40 4.46 21.14
N TYR A 51 0.66 3.38 21.89
CA TYR A 51 1.27 2.18 21.33
C TYR A 51 0.33 1.47 20.34
N LEU A 52 -0.97 1.47 20.63
CA LEU A 52 -1.97 0.95 19.71
C LEU A 52 -2.05 1.79 18.43
N VAL A 53 -1.99 3.12 18.55
CA VAL A 53 -1.95 4.03 17.38
C VAL A 53 -0.70 3.79 16.54
N VAL A 54 0.46 3.58 17.16
CA VAL A 54 1.69 3.20 16.45
C VAL A 54 1.50 1.89 15.68
N LEU A 55 0.99 0.84 16.34
CA LEU A 55 0.74 -0.45 15.69
C LEU A 55 -0.21 -0.31 14.49
N MET A 56 -1.32 0.40 14.67
CA MET A 56 -2.27 0.68 13.59
C MET A 56 -1.64 1.46 12.44
N THR A 57 -0.84 2.47 12.75
CA THR A 57 -0.17 3.31 11.75
C THR A 57 0.83 2.48 10.92
N ILE A 58 1.61 1.61 11.58
CA ILE A 58 2.55 0.67 10.95
C ILE A 58 1.84 -0.28 9.98
N VAL A 59 0.64 -0.73 10.33
CA VAL A 59 -0.15 -1.62 9.46
C VAL A 59 -0.82 -0.83 8.32
N LEU A 60 -1.35 0.36 8.62
CA LEU A 60 -2.17 1.13 7.70
C LEU A 60 -1.37 1.73 6.55
N ILE A 61 -0.16 2.24 6.80
CA ILE A 61 0.67 2.89 5.77
C ILE A 61 1.02 1.95 4.60
N PRO A 62 1.59 0.75 4.81
CA PRO A 62 1.91 -0.17 3.72
C PRO A 62 0.68 -0.96 3.21
N SER A 63 -0.50 -0.81 3.83
CA SER A 63 -1.65 -1.69 3.57
C SER A 63 -2.09 -1.73 2.11
N ARG A 64 -1.97 -0.62 1.37
CA ARG A 64 -2.27 -0.54 -0.07
C ARG A 64 -1.58 -1.64 -0.90
N TYR A 65 -0.42 -2.13 -0.45
CA TYR A 65 0.37 -3.12 -1.17
C TYR A 65 0.06 -4.56 -0.77
N PHE A 66 -0.69 -4.79 0.32
CA PHE A 66 -0.98 -6.14 0.82
C PHE A 66 -1.84 -6.98 -0.12
N TYR A 67 -2.68 -6.35 -0.91
CA TYR A 67 -3.54 -7.04 -1.85
C TYR A 67 -3.63 -6.30 -3.18
N THR A 68 -3.63 -7.07 -4.27
CA THR A 68 -3.78 -6.56 -5.63
C THR A 68 -5.01 -7.21 -6.26
N PRO A 69 -6.13 -6.47 -6.37
CA PRO A 69 -7.31 -6.95 -7.08
C PRO A 69 -6.96 -7.36 -8.51
N VAL A 70 -7.56 -8.44 -9.01
CA VAL A 70 -7.32 -8.91 -10.38
C VAL A 70 -7.89 -7.91 -11.39
N GLY A 71 -7.02 -7.42 -12.26
CA GLY A 71 -7.35 -6.46 -13.31
C GLY A 71 -8.12 -7.05 -14.49
N LYS A 72 -8.39 -6.22 -15.49
CA LYS A 72 -9.03 -6.64 -16.75
C LYS A 72 -8.00 -7.13 -17.78
N ASP A 73 -6.79 -6.59 -17.75
CA ASP A 73 -5.70 -6.91 -18.67
C ASP A 73 -4.57 -7.64 -17.92
N VAL A 74 -4.05 -8.72 -18.49
CA VAL A 74 -3.05 -9.61 -17.85
C VAL A 74 -1.75 -8.87 -17.60
N ILE A 75 -1.27 -8.09 -18.57
CA ILE A 75 0.04 -7.42 -18.47
C ILE A 75 -0.03 -6.28 -17.45
N HIS A 76 -1.10 -5.49 -17.47
CA HIS A 76 -1.34 -4.44 -16.49
C HIS A 76 -1.53 -5.00 -15.08
N ASP A 77 -2.27 -6.10 -14.94
CA ASP A 77 -2.46 -6.82 -13.68
C ASP A 77 -1.12 -7.32 -13.12
N LEU A 78 -0.32 -7.98 -13.97
CA LEU A 78 0.97 -8.53 -13.60
C LEU A 78 1.95 -7.42 -13.21
N LYS A 79 1.98 -6.31 -13.96
CA LYS A 79 2.77 -5.11 -13.64
C LYS A 79 2.42 -4.58 -12.25
N LYS A 80 1.14 -4.35 -11.97
CA LYS A 80 0.68 -3.83 -10.67
C LYS A 80 0.99 -4.81 -9.54
N TYR A 81 0.77 -6.10 -9.77
CA TYR A 81 1.02 -7.15 -8.78
C TYR A 81 2.51 -7.26 -8.43
N LEU A 82 3.39 -7.30 -9.43
CA LEU A 82 4.84 -7.36 -9.23
C LEU A 82 5.39 -6.07 -8.59
N PHE A 83 4.84 -4.91 -8.95
CA PHE A 83 5.19 -3.64 -8.30
C PHE A 83 4.81 -3.65 -6.82
N ASN A 84 3.56 -3.98 -6.47
CA ASN A 84 3.10 -4.04 -5.09
C ASN A 84 3.97 -5.00 -4.25
N ARG A 85 4.30 -6.16 -4.83
CA ARG A 85 5.17 -7.15 -4.18
C ARG A 85 6.61 -6.65 -4.01
N THR A 86 7.09 -5.83 -4.93
CA THR A 86 8.40 -5.15 -4.83
C THR A 86 8.40 -4.14 -3.69
N MET A 87 7.35 -3.32 -3.56
CA MET A 87 7.24 -2.36 -2.47
C MET A 87 7.26 -3.03 -1.10
N LEU A 88 6.56 -4.16 -0.95
CA LEU A 88 6.58 -4.98 0.28
C LEU A 88 7.89 -5.74 0.53
N ARG A 89 8.85 -5.70 -0.40
CA ARG A 89 10.16 -6.35 -0.24
C ARG A 89 11.32 -5.36 -0.27
N SER A 90 11.06 -4.14 -0.71
CA SER A 90 12.03 -3.06 -0.73
C SER A 90 12.36 -2.66 0.71
N LYS A 91 13.55 -3.06 1.17
CA LYS A 91 14.07 -2.72 2.51
C LYS A 91 14.05 -1.21 2.73
N THR A 92 14.45 -0.43 1.72
CA THR A 92 14.45 1.03 1.79
C THR A 92 13.05 1.60 1.96
N TYR A 93 12.08 1.11 1.16
CA TYR A 93 10.70 1.56 1.28
C TYR A 93 10.10 1.20 2.63
N LEU A 94 10.24 -0.06 3.06
CA LEU A 94 9.73 -0.53 4.34
C LEU A 94 10.39 0.20 5.51
N MET A 95 11.69 0.44 5.47
CA MET A 95 12.39 1.18 6.52
C MET A 95 11.86 2.61 6.64
N LEU A 96 11.67 3.31 5.51
CA LEU A 96 11.08 4.65 5.50
C LEU A 96 9.63 4.63 6.02
N ALA A 97 8.81 3.70 5.52
CA ALA A 97 7.42 3.55 5.91
C ALA A 97 7.30 3.24 7.41
N LEU A 98 8.07 2.29 7.94
CA LEU A 98 8.05 1.89 9.35
C LEU A 98 8.55 3.01 10.26
N THR A 99 9.68 3.63 9.92
CA THR A 99 10.24 4.73 10.72
C THR A 99 9.26 5.91 10.76
N GLY A 100 8.74 6.31 9.60
CA GLY A 100 7.71 7.34 9.51
C GLY A 100 6.43 6.97 10.27
N SER A 101 6.03 5.69 10.23
CA SER A 101 4.87 5.19 10.98
C SER A 101 5.05 5.27 12.49
N ILE A 102 6.25 4.99 13.00
CA ILE A 102 6.54 5.06 14.44
C ILE A 102 6.47 6.51 14.91
N PHE A 103 7.19 7.42 14.25
CA PHE A 103 7.17 8.84 14.60
C PHE A 103 5.76 9.42 14.52
N LEU A 104 5.07 9.17 13.41
CA LEU A 104 3.71 9.65 13.22
C LEU A 104 2.74 9.02 14.23
N GLY A 105 2.87 7.72 14.49
CA GLY A 105 2.02 6.99 15.44
C GLY A 105 2.11 7.52 16.87
N PHE A 106 3.29 7.95 17.31
CA PHE A 106 3.43 8.63 18.61
C PHE A 106 2.92 10.07 18.59
N ALA A 107 2.97 10.76 17.45
CA ALA A 107 2.49 12.13 17.31
C ALA A 107 0.95 12.23 17.20
N LEU A 108 0.31 11.28 16.51
CA LEU A 108 -1.12 11.28 16.17
C LEU A 108 -2.09 11.43 17.37
N PRO A 109 -1.87 10.81 18.54
CA PRO A 109 -2.73 11.03 19.71
C PRO A 109 -2.83 12.51 20.13
N SER A 110 -1.83 13.33 19.76
CA SER A 110 -1.78 14.77 20.07
C SER A 110 -2.70 15.61 19.18
N VAL A 111 -3.34 15.05 18.14
CA VAL A 111 -4.30 15.75 17.27
C VAL A 111 -5.42 16.42 18.08
N LYS A 112 -5.84 15.84 19.20
CA LYS A 112 -6.88 16.41 20.08
C LYS A 112 -6.49 17.78 20.64
N ASN A 113 -5.20 17.97 20.93
CA ASN A 113 -4.68 19.17 21.58
C ASN A 113 -4.07 20.15 20.57
N TYR A 114 -3.47 19.62 19.49
CA TYR A 114 -2.79 20.41 18.45
C TYR A 114 -3.28 20.00 17.04
N PRO A 115 -4.58 20.20 16.73
CA PRO A 115 -5.20 19.62 15.54
C PRO A 115 -4.58 20.10 14.24
N VAL A 116 -4.27 21.39 14.14
CA VAL A 116 -3.71 21.99 12.92
C VAL A 116 -2.29 21.47 12.66
N THR A 117 -1.39 21.61 13.63
CA THR A 117 0.02 21.24 13.48
C THR A 117 0.18 19.75 13.18
N ILE A 118 -0.48 18.87 13.93
CA ILE A 118 -0.35 17.43 13.71
C ILE A 118 -0.99 17.01 12.39
N SER A 119 -2.08 17.66 11.96
CA SER A 119 -2.68 17.39 10.64
C SER A 119 -1.74 17.76 9.49
N ILE A 120 -1.04 18.90 9.60
CA ILE A 120 -0.04 19.31 8.60
C ILE A 120 1.11 18.30 8.54
N ILE A 121 1.65 17.88 9.70
CA ILE A 121 2.72 16.88 9.75
C ILE A 121 2.27 15.57 9.12
N THR A 122 1.07 15.09 9.46
CA THR A 122 0.47 13.87 8.90
C THR A 122 0.36 13.97 7.37
N LEU A 123 -0.13 15.10 6.86
CA LEU A 123 -0.24 15.36 5.42
C LEU A 123 1.14 15.33 4.76
N VAL A 124 2.14 16.02 5.32
CA VAL A 124 3.50 16.04 4.78
C VAL A 124 4.10 14.62 4.73
N THR A 125 3.94 13.83 5.79
CA THR A 125 4.40 12.43 5.79
C THR A 125 3.73 11.59 4.70
N VAL A 126 2.40 11.71 4.54
CA VAL A 126 1.65 10.99 3.49
C VAL A 126 2.12 11.43 2.10
N LEU A 127 2.40 12.72 1.89
CA LEU A 127 2.91 13.24 0.62
C LEU A 127 4.33 12.74 0.32
N LEU A 128 5.23 12.69 1.31
CA LEU A 128 6.57 12.14 1.13
C LEU A 128 6.52 10.66 0.72
N LEU A 129 5.66 9.87 1.37
CA LEU A 129 5.43 8.48 0.96
C LEU A 129 4.91 8.39 -0.48
N TRP A 130 4.01 9.29 -0.88
CA TRP A 130 3.49 9.32 -2.24
C TRP A 130 4.55 9.68 -3.29
N VAL A 131 5.45 10.62 -3.00
CA VAL A 131 6.58 10.97 -3.87
C VAL A 131 7.50 9.75 -4.06
N VAL A 132 7.78 9.02 -2.98
CA VAL A 132 8.58 7.79 -3.04
C VAL A 132 7.89 6.70 -3.86
N ASP A 133 6.58 6.54 -3.72
CA ASP A 133 5.80 5.60 -4.54
C ASP A 133 5.89 5.94 -6.03
N ILE A 134 5.74 7.21 -6.40
CA ILE A 134 5.84 7.69 -7.80
C ILE A 134 7.25 7.44 -8.34
N SER A 135 8.28 7.78 -7.57
CA SER A 135 9.67 7.58 -7.95
C SER A 135 9.98 6.10 -8.23
N ASN A 136 9.53 5.20 -7.34
CA ASN A 136 9.69 3.76 -7.50
C ASN A 136 8.91 3.23 -8.72
N MET A 137 7.68 3.69 -8.94
CA MET A 137 6.89 3.27 -10.10
C MET A 137 7.58 3.69 -11.40
N LYS A 138 8.06 4.95 -11.48
CA LYS A 138 8.80 5.43 -12.65
C LYS A 138 10.06 4.61 -12.91
N SER A 139 10.83 4.30 -11.87
CA SER A 139 12.00 3.43 -11.99
C SER A 139 11.64 2.03 -12.50
N PHE A 140 10.52 1.48 -12.03
CA PHE A 140 10.02 0.18 -12.50
C PHE A 140 9.61 0.21 -13.97
N GLU A 141 8.90 1.26 -14.40
CA GLU A 141 8.50 1.45 -15.80
C GLU A 141 9.68 1.63 -16.75
N GLU A 142 10.70 2.40 -16.35
CA GLU A 142 11.93 2.56 -17.13
C GLU A 142 12.67 1.23 -17.29
N LYS A 143 12.70 0.40 -16.25
CA LYS A 143 13.32 -0.95 -16.31
C LYS A 143 12.55 -1.89 -17.25
N ILE A 144 11.21 -1.83 -17.24
CA ILE A 144 10.38 -2.59 -18.19
C ILE A 144 10.68 -2.14 -19.61
N LYS A 145 10.62 -0.83 -19.88
CA LYS A 145 10.84 -0.26 -21.21
C LYS A 145 12.18 -0.71 -21.81
N ARG A 146 13.27 -0.60 -21.04
CA ARG A 146 14.61 -1.04 -21.47
C ARG A 146 14.71 -2.53 -21.78
N ALA A 147 13.91 -3.36 -21.12
CA ALA A 147 13.88 -4.80 -21.36
C ALA A 147 13.04 -5.14 -22.60
N THR A 148 11.90 -4.48 -22.78
CA THR A 148 11.06 -4.61 -23.97
C THR A 148 11.81 -4.22 -25.24
N GLU A 149 12.61 -3.16 -25.19
CA GLU A 149 13.47 -2.71 -26.31
C GLU A 149 14.54 -3.74 -26.73
N LYS A 150 14.88 -4.73 -25.89
CA LYS A 150 15.95 -5.71 -26.15
C LYS A 150 15.47 -7.07 -26.64
N GLY A 151 14.16 -7.38 -26.59
CA GLY A 151 13.69 -8.75 -26.87
C GLY A 151 12.18 -8.99 -26.90
N GLY A 152 11.35 -7.95 -26.79
CA GLY A 152 9.95 -7.99 -27.24
C GLY A 152 8.92 -8.60 -26.28
N ASP A 153 9.20 -9.64 -25.49
CA ASP A 153 8.17 -10.25 -24.61
C ASP A 153 7.85 -9.36 -23.39
N PRO A 154 6.60 -8.85 -23.24
CA PRO A 154 6.20 -8.06 -22.08
C PRO A 154 6.31 -8.81 -20.75
N ILE A 155 6.11 -10.13 -20.72
CA ILE A 155 6.19 -10.93 -19.49
C ILE A 155 7.66 -11.06 -19.05
N GLU A 156 8.55 -11.36 -19.99
CA GLU A 156 9.98 -11.43 -19.72
C GLU A 156 10.56 -10.07 -19.31
N ALA A 157 10.09 -8.97 -19.91
CA ALA A 157 10.43 -7.62 -19.51
C ALA A 157 10.00 -7.31 -18.05
N LEU A 158 8.79 -7.75 -17.67
CA LEU A 158 8.29 -7.61 -16.29
C LEU A 158 9.09 -8.45 -15.29
N LYS A 159 9.44 -9.69 -15.66
CA LYS A 159 10.31 -10.57 -14.87
C LYS A 159 11.67 -9.92 -14.64
N TYR A 160 12.29 -9.40 -15.69
CA TYR A 160 13.57 -8.72 -15.61
C TYR A 160 13.52 -7.48 -14.71
N ALA A 161 12.51 -6.62 -14.90
CA ALA A 161 12.33 -5.43 -14.07
C ALA A 161 12.14 -5.79 -12.58
N TYR A 162 11.36 -6.85 -12.28
CA TYR A 162 11.15 -7.33 -10.92
C TYR A 162 12.46 -7.81 -10.27
N LYS A 163 13.26 -8.60 -11.00
CA LYS A 163 14.58 -9.07 -10.53
C LYS A 163 15.52 -7.91 -10.22
N LEU A 164 15.59 -6.91 -11.10
CA LEU A 164 16.43 -5.71 -10.90
C LEU A 164 15.99 -4.84 -9.72
N MET A 165 14.71 -4.86 -9.34
CA MET A 165 14.22 -4.15 -8.15
C MET A 165 14.46 -4.95 -6.87
N ASN A 166 14.71 -6.26 -6.96
CA ASN A 166 14.87 -7.17 -5.83
C ASN A 166 16.18 -8.00 -5.96
N PRO A 167 17.35 -7.34 -6.05
CA PRO A 167 18.61 -8.01 -6.43
C PRO A 167 19.12 -9.04 -5.40
N PHE A 168 18.64 -8.99 -4.16
CA PHE A 168 19.11 -9.85 -3.06
C PHE A 168 18.09 -10.92 -2.63
N THR A 169 17.06 -11.16 -3.44
CA THR A 169 15.96 -12.05 -3.06
C THR A 169 15.97 -13.30 -3.94
N ASN A 170 16.22 -14.47 -3.34
CA ASN A 170 16.10 -15.79 -3.99
C ASN A 170 14.63 -16.14 -4.19
N VAL A 171 14.02 -15.52 -5.18
CA VAL A 171 12.60 -15.66 -5.44
C VAL A 171 12.43 -16.33 -6.77
N GLU A 172 11.67 -17.40 -6.80
CA GLU A 172 11.20 -18.04 -8.02
C GLU A 172 10.16 -17.15 -8.70
N VAL A 173 10.65 -16.10 -9.38
CA VAL A 173 9.82 -15.11 -10.08
C VAL A 173 8.93 -15.79 -11.12
N ASP A 174 9.41 -16.88 -11.72
CA ASP A 174 8.69 -17.68 -12.69
C ASP A 174 7.43 -18.32 -12.09
N GLU A 175 7.53 -18.92 -10.90
CA GLU A 175 6.36 -19.45 -10.19
C GLU A 175 5.38 -18.34 -9.81
N ILE A 176 5.89 -17.19 -9.36
CA ILE A 176 5.04 -16.05 -8.99
C ILE A 176 4.20 -15.58 -10.18
N ILE A 177 4.83 -15.43 -11.35
CA ILE A 177 4.16 -15.00 -12.57
C ILE A 177 3.15 -16.05 -13.02
N LYS A 178 3.56 -17.33 -13.05
CA LYS A 178 2.69 -18.45 -13.41
C LYS A 178 1.44 -18.50 -12.55
N ASN A 179 1.61 -18.47 -11.23
CA ASN A 179 0.50 -18.51 -10.27
C ASN A 179 -0.44 -17.32 -10.44
N ARG A 180 0.08 -16.13 -10.77
CA ARG A 180 -0.75 -14.94 -11.00
C ARG A 180 -1.55 -15.04 -12.30
N ILE A 181 -0.95 -15.56 -13.36
CA ILE A 181 -1.63 -15.79 -14.65
C ILE A 181 -2.73 -16.84 -14.49
N GLU A 182 -2.48 -17.92 -13.76
CA GLU A 182 -3.48 -18.95 -13.48
C GLU A 182 -4.65 -18.39 -12.66
N LEU A 183 -4.36 -17.61 -11.62
CA LEU A 183 -5.40 -16.91 -10.86
C LEU A 183 -6.23 -15.97 -11.74
N PHE A 184 -5.60 -15.25 -12.68
CA PHE A 184 -6.31 -14.40 -13.64
C PHE A 184 -7.26 -15.23 -14.50
N LYS A 185 -6.80 -16.34 -15.08
CA LYS A 185 -7.62 -17.24 -15.92
C LYS A 185 -8.83 -17.76 -15.14
N ASN A 186 -8.60 -18.31 -13.95
CA ASN A 186 -9.67 -18.87 -13.10
C ASN A 186 -10.74 -17.82 -12.73
N ILE A 187 -10.35 -16.56 -12.53
CA ILE A 187 -11.30 -15.48 -12.22
C ILE A 187 -12.07 -15.04 -13.46
N GLN A 188 -11.45 -15.00 -14.63
CA GLN A 188 -12.15 -14.66 -15.88
C GLN A 188 -13.16 -15.75 -16.26
N GLU A 189 -12.77 -17.02 -16.18
CA GLU A 189 -13.66 -18.16 -16.47
C GLU A 189 -14.88 -18.20 -15.53
N ARG A 190 -14.69 -17.85 -14.25
CA ARG A 190 -15.81 -17.75 -13.29
C ARG A 190 -16.74 -16.56 -13.57
N LYS A 191 -16.27 -15.51 -14.24
CA LYS A 191 -17.13 -14.38 -14.64
C LYS A 191 -17.98 -14.76 -15.84
N THR A 192 -17.37 -15.39 -16.85
CA THR A 192 -18.10 -15.86 -18.05
C THR A 192 -19.08 -17.00 -17.77
N THR A 193 -18.84 -17.82 -16.74
CA THR A 193 -19.78 -18.92 -16.36
C THR A 193 -20.98 -18.44 -15.52
N LYS A 194 -20.93 -17.22 -14.99
CA LYS A 194 -22.00 -16.62 -14.17
C LYS A 194 -22.90 -15.65 -14.95
N GLU A 195 -22.56 -15.38 -16.20
CA GLU A 195 -23.39 -14.69 -17.19
C GLU A 195 -24.19 -15.73 -17.99
#